data_AF-T1AWM6-F1
#
_entry.id   AF-T1AWM6-F1
#
_cell.length_a   1.000
_cell.length_b   1.000
_cell.length_c   1.000
_cell.angle_alpha   90.00
_cell.angle_beta   90.00
_cell.angle_gamma   90.00
#
_symmetry.space_group_name_H-M   'P 1'
#
loop_
_entity.id
_entity.type
_entity.pdbx_description
1 polymer ?
#
loop_
_entity_poly.entity_id
_entity_poly.type
_entity_poly.pdbx_seq_one_letter_code
_entity_poly.pdbx_strand_id
1 'polypeptide(L)'
;LVGLDRQVAKEALAGFLNGKMLGANQIEFVNLIVDHLTEHGVMEAAMLYESPFTDLTPRGPEELFTSAQVDELVAAIDQVRQSAIAA
;
A
#
# COMPACT_ATOMS: atom_id res chain seq x y z
N LEU A 1 5.16 -19.79 -7.64
CA LEU A 1 5.91 -18.53 -7.48
C LEU A 1 5.16 -17.39 -8.17
N VAL A 2 3.89 -17.15 -7.81
CA VAL A 2 3.12 -15.99 -8.29
C VAL A 2 2.21 -15.58 -7.15
N GLY A 3 2.22 -14.29 -6.81
CA GLY A 3 1.61 -13.73 -5.63
C GLY A 3 2.53 -13.86 -4.42
N LEU A 4 3.04 -12.72 -3.94
CA LEU A 4 3.54 -12.62 -2.58
C LEU A 4 2.51 -13.22 -1.64
N ASP A 5 2.98 -13.90 -0.60
CA ASP A 5 2.09 -14.43 0.43
C ASP A 5 1.16 -13.31 0.89
N ARG A 6 -0.13 -13.47 0.55
CA ARG A 6 -1.21 -12.54 0.89
C ARG A 6 -1.21 -12.22 2.38
N GLN A 7 -0.67 -13.12 3.19
CA GLN A 7 -0.43 -12.91 4.60
C GLN A 7 0.58 -11.79 4.88
N VAL A 8 1.72 -11.74 4.18
CA VAL A 8 2.76 -10.71 4.35
C VAL A 8 2.23 -9.32 3.99
N ALA A 9 1.49 -9.19 2.87
CA ALA A 9 0.85 -7.92 2.51
C ALA A 9 -0.13 -7.45 3.61
N LYS A 10 -0.96 -8.37 4.12
CA LYS A 10 -1.90 -8.06 5.19
C LYS A 10 -1.21 -7.70 6.50
N GLU A 11 -0.13 -8.37 6.86
CA GLU A 11 0.62 -8.09 8.10
C GLU A 11 1.30 -6.73 8.03
N ALA A 12 1.95 -6.40 6.91
CA ALA A 12 2.57 -5.10 6.71
C ALA A 12 1.54 -3.96 6.78
N LEU A 13 0.39 -4.12 6.12
CA LEU A 13 -0.67 -3.12 6.20
C LEU A 13 -1.41 -3.12 7.54
N ALA A 14 -1.52 -4.24 8.26
CA ALA A 14 -2.09 -4.25 9.60
C ALA A 14 -1.33 -3.33 10.55
N GLY A 15 0.00 -3.26 10.43
CA GLY A 15 0.83 -2.29 11.14
C GLY A 15 0.45 -0.84 10.81
N PHE A 16 0.27 -0.53 9.51
CA PHE A 16 -0.16 0.78 9.06
C PHE A 16 -1.57 1.16 9.55
N LEU A 17 -2.49 0.19 9.59
CA LEU A 17 -3.89 0.37 9.98
C LEU A 17 -4.08 0.46 11.51
N ASN A 18 -3.14 -0.06 12.29
CA ASN A 18 -3.29 -0.16 13.74
C ASN A 18 -3.39 1.23 14.40
N GLY A 19 -4.41 1.42 15.22
CA GLY A 19 -4.63 2.67 15.95
C GLY A 19 -5.13 3.85 15.11
N LYS A 20 -5.43 3.66 13.81
CA LYS A 20 -5.95 4.72 12.94
C LYS A 20 -7.44 4.52 12.66
N MET A 21 -8.22 5.60 12.80
CA MET A 21 -9.57 5.67 12.25
C MET A 21 -9.49 6.22 10.83
N LEU A 22 -9.54 5.33 9.84
CA LEU A 22 -9.53 5.72 8.43
C LEU A 22 -10.96 6.00 7.93
N GLY A 23 -11.11 7.04 7.12
CA GLY A 23 -12.31 7.31 6.34
C GLY A 23 -12.46 6.37 5.14
N ALA A 24 -13.62 6.40 4.48
CA ALA A 24 -13.93 5.51 3.37
C ALA A 24 -12.89 5.54 2.24
N ASN A 25 -12.51 6.74 1.76
CA ASN A 25 -11.53 6.88 0.68
C ASN A 25 -10.12 6.38 1.08
N GLN A 26 -9.72 6.56 2.34
CA GLN A 26 -8.45 6.04 2.86
C GLN A 26 -8.46 4.51 2.90
N ILE A 27 -9.58 3.90 3.30
CA ILE A 27 -9.76 2.45 3.31
C ILE A 27 -9.72 1.90 1.88
N GLU A 28 -10.40 2.55 0.93
CA GLU A 28 -10.40 2.14 -0.47
C GLU A 28 -8.99 2.22 -1.09
N PHE A 29 -8.26 3.30 -0.82
CA PHE A 29 -6.87 3.46 -1.25
C PHE A 29 -5.97 2.35 -0.71
N VAL A 30 -6.08 2.03 0.58
CA VAL A 30 -5.35 0.93 1.24
C VAL A 30 -5.72 -0.42 0.59
N ASN A 31 -6.99 -0.67 0.30
CA ASN A 31 -7.42 -1.90 -0.34
C ASN A 31 -6.82 -2.06 -1.75
N LEU A 32 -6.74 -0.99 -2.54
CA LEU A 32 -6.08 -1.03 -3.85
C LEU A 32 -4.61 -1.43 -3.75
N ILE A 33 -3.89 -0.96 -2.72
CA ILE A 33 -2.51 -1.37 -2.47
C ILE A 33 -2.45 -2.86 -2.15
N VAL A 34 -3.32 -3.35 -1.27
CA VAL A 34 -3.38 -4.78 -0.90
C VAL A 34 -3.65 -5.62 -2.13
N ASP A 35 -4.65 -5.25 -2.93
CA ASP A 35 -5.05 -5.99 -4.12
C ASP A 35 -3.87 -6.08 -5.10
N HIS A 36 -3.20 -4.94 -5.37
CA HIS A 36 -2.03 -4.91 -6.25
C HIS A 36 -0.87 -5.78 -5.73
N LEU A 37 -0.54 -5.68 -4.44
CA LEU A 37 0.49 -6.51 -3.81
C LEU A 37 0.13 -8.00 -3.87
N THR A 38 -1.14 -8.37 -3.75
CA THR A 38 -1.56 -9.77 -3.82
C THR A 38 -1.59 -10.33 -5.24
N GLU A 39 -1.93 -9.51 -6.24
CA GLU A 39 -1.98 -9.94 -7.64
C GLU A 39 -0.58 -10.03 -8.27
N HIS A 40 0.25 -9.03 -8.04
CA HIS A 40 1.57 -8.91 -8.70
C HIS A 40 2.74 -9.36 -7.80
N GLY A 41 2.51 -9.47 -6.50
CA GLY A 41 3.53 -9.88 -5.52
C GLY A 41 4.50 -8.78 -5.10
N VAL A 42 4.66 -7.74 -5.92
CA VAL A 42 5.49 -6.57 -5.62
C VAL A 42 4.79 -5.32 -6.11
N MET A 43 5.08 -4.19 -5.47
CA MET A 43 4.59 -2.88 -5.89
C MET A 43 5.71 -1.87 -5.67
N GLU A 44 5.92 -0.96 -6.63
CA GLU A 44 6.80 0.20 -6.46
C GLU A 44 6.00 1.35 -5.84
N ALA A 45 6.60 2.10 -4.92
CA ALA A 45 5.96 3.28 -4.33
C ALA A 45 5.57 4.35 -5.36
N ALA A 46 6.30 4.46 -6.47
CA ALA A 46 5.98 5.37 -7.57
C ALA A 46 4.58 5.13 -8.18
N MET A 47 4.06 3.89 -8.09
CA MET A 47 2.75 3.57 -8.63
C MET A 47 1.59 4.24 -7.88
N LEU A 48 1.82 4.72 -6.66
CA LEU A 48 0.82 5.52 -5.93
C LEU A 48 0.46 6.83 -6.66
N TYR A 49 1.29 7.25 -7.62
CA TYR A 49 1.08 8.40 -8.49
C TYR A 49 0.69 8.02 -9.93
N GLU A 50 0.24 6.77 -10.14
CA GLU A 50 -0.26 6.27 -11.42
C GLU A 50 -1.69 5.71 -11.27
N SER A 51 -2.41 5.47 -12.37
CA SER A 51 -3.71 4.79 -12.34
C SER A 51 -3.50 3.32 -11.91
N PRO A 52 -4.37 2.74 -11.05
CA PRO A 52 -5.67 3.25 -10.61
C PRO A 52 -5.65 4.18 -9.38
N PHE A 53 -4.50 4.42 -8.76
CA PHE A 53 -4.41 5.23 -7.53
C PHE A 53 -4.75 6.70 -7.78
N THR A 54 -4.30 7.25 -8.91
CA THR A 54 -4.62 8.63 -9.30
C THR A 54 -6.10 8.87 -9.59
N ASP A 55 -6.87 7.81 -9.82
CA ASP A 55 -8.32 7.92 -10.04
C ASP A 55 -9.05 8.24 -8.72
N LEU A 56 -8.53 7.77 -7.58
CA LEU A 56 -8.98 8.18 -6.24
C LEU A 56 -8.33 9.48 -5.76
N THR A 57 -7.03 9.62 -5.99
CA THR A 57 -6.24 10.75 -5.49
C THR A 57 -5.42 11.37 -6.62
N PRO A 58 -6.00 12.32 -7.39
CA PRO A 58 -5.35 12.90 -8.56
C PRO A 58 -4.00 13.58 -8.30
N ARG A 59 -3.74 14.03 -7.07
CA ARG A 59 -2.49 14.64 -6.62
C ARG A 59 -1.61 13.70 -5.79
N GLY A 60 -2.00 12.44 -5.64
CA GLY A 60 -1.26 11.42 -4.90
C GLY A 60 -1.79 11.16 -3.47
N PRO A 61 -1.17 10.21 -2.76
CA PRO A 61 -1.60 9.75 -1.44
C PRO A 61 -1.66 10.86 -0.38
N GLU A 62 -0.99 11.99 -0.60
CA GLU A 62 -1.01 13.19 0.25
C GLU A 62 -2.40 13.83 0.35
N GLU A 63 -3.32 13.56 -0.58
CA GLU A 63 -4.71 14.02 -0.46
C GLU A 63 -5.47 13.30 0.65
N LEU A 64 -5.04 12.08 0.99
CA LEU A 64 -5.70 11.21 1.97
C LEU A 64 -4.91 11.06 3.26
N PHE A 65 -3.59 11.18 3.20
CA PHE A 65 -2.69 10.88 4.30
C PHE A 65 -1.76 12.06 4.58
N THR A 66 -1.38 12.24 5.84
CA THR A 66 -0.32 13.20 6.18
C THR A 66 1.01 12.72 5.61
N SER A 67 1.99 13.61 5.41
CA SER A 67 3.32 13.20 4.90
C SER A 67 3.96 12.08 5.72
N ALA A 68 3.83 12.11 7.06
CA ALA A 68 4.30 11.03 7.92
C ALA A 68 3.59 9.70 7.67
N GLN A 69 2.28 9.73 7.40
CA GLN A 69 1.53 8.52 7.04
C GLN A 69 1.88 8.02 5.64
N VAL A 70 2.16 8.91 4.68
CA VAL A 70 2.66 8.52 3.36
C VAL A 70 4.02 7.84 3.49
N ASP A 71 4.93 8.40 4.28
CA ASP A 71 6.24 7.80 4.55
C ASP A 71 6.11 6.40 5.19
N GLU A 72 5.21 6.24 6.17
CA GLU A 72 4.89 4.93 6.76
C GLU A 72 4.35 3.93 5.72
N LEU A 73 3.48 4.39 4.81
CA LEU A 73 2.89 3.57 3.76
C LEU A 73 3.94 3.11 2.75
N VAL A 74 4.80 4.03 2.29
CA VAL A 74 5.93 3.73 1.40
C VAL A 74 6.88 2.74 2.05
N ALA A 75 7.23 2.94 3.32
CA ALA A 75 8.08 2.01 4.07
C ALA A 75 7.46 0.61 4.17
N ALA A 76 6.14 0.51 4.37
CA ALA A 76 5.44 -0.77 4.41
C ALA A 76 5.49 -1.49 3.04
N ILE A 77 5.29 -0.76 1.95
CA ILE A 77 5.37 -1.28 0.58
C ILE A 77 6.78 -1.79 0.28
N ASP A 78 7.81 -1.01 0.62
CA ASP A 78 9.21 -1.39 0.41
C ASP A 78 9.60 -2.62 1.23
N GLN A 79 9.12 -2.71 2.48
CA GLN A 79 9.37 -3.87 3.34
C GLN A 79 8.76 -5.14 2.74
N VAL A 80 7.54 -5.05 2.21
CA VAL A 80 6.88 -6.16 1.52
C VAL A 80 7.67 -6.59 0.30
N ARG A 81 8.10 -5.63 -0.54
CA ARG A 81 8.91 -5.89 -1.72
C ARG A 81 10.23 -6.59 -1.38
N GLN A 82 10.94 -6.12 -0.35
CA GLN A 82 12.19 -6.74 0.10
C GLN A 82 11.98 -8.17 0.59
N SER A 83 10.91 -8.43 1.34
CA SER A 83 10.54 -9.78 1.77
C SER A 83 10.21 -10.70 0.60
N ALA A 84 9.60 -10.16 -0.47
CA ALA A 84 9.29 -10.92 -1.69
C ALA A 84 10.55 -11.33 -2.47
N ILE A 85 11.57 -10.45 -2.52
CA ILE A 85 12.84 -10.70 -3.22
C ILE A 85 13.71 -11.69 -2.45
N ALA A 86 13.63 -11.70 -1.12
CA ALA A 86 14.43 -12.56 -0.26
C ALA A 86 13.90 -14.01 -0.13
N ALA A 87 12.70 -14.29 -0.63
CA ALA A 87 12.02 -15.60 -0.56
C ALA A 87 12.23 -16.44 -1.82
#